data_AF-A0A6I1W170-F1
#
_entry.id   AF-A0A6I1W170-F1
#
_cell.length_a   1.000
_cell.length_b   1.000
_cell.length_c   1.000
_cell.angle_alpha   90.00
_cell.angle_beta   90.00
_cell.angle_gamma   90.00
#
_symmetry.space_group_name_H-M   'P 1'
#
loop_
_entity.id
_entity.type
_entity.pdbx_description
1 polymer ?
#
loop_
_entity_poly.entity_id
_entity_poly.type
_entity_poly.pdbx_seq_one_letter_code
_entity_poly.pdbx_strand_id
1 'polypeptide(L)'
;VSTMPLYLSGMVETLKLLGISLFFGLLVALPLGLMRVSKRPWVNFPAWLYTYVIRGTPMLVQLFLIYYGLAQFEVVRESFMWPLLSSATFCACLAFAINTSAYTAEIIAGSLKA
;
A
#
# COMPACT_ATOMS: atom_id res chain seq x y z
N VAL A 1 27.31 9.79 -24.74
CA VAL A 1 26.09 10.06 -23.95
C VAL A 1 25.00 9.13 -24.45
N SER A 2 24.77 8.02 -23.73
CA SER A 2 23.67 7.09 -24.04
C SER A 2 22.84 6.98 -22.77
N THR A 3 22.15 8.06 -22.39
CA THR A 3 21.29 8.10 -21.18
C THR A 3 19.97 7.34 -21.41
N MET A 4 19.63 7.04 -22.67
CA MET A 4 18.44 6.31 -23.09
C MET A 4 18.24 4.94 -22.41
N PRO A 5 19.26 4.05 -22.30
CA PRO A 5 19.15 2.80 -21.54
C PRO A 5 18.86 3.00 -20.05
N LEU A 6 19.36 4.07 -19.44
CA LEU A 6 19.11 4.36 -18.02
C LEU A 6 17.63 4.70 -17.78
N TYR A 7 17.04 5.54 -18.64
CA TYR A 7 15.62 5.88 -18.56
C TYR A 7 14.72 4.68 -18.82
N LEU A 8 15.06 3.84 -19.81
CA LEU A 8 14.33 2.61 -20.10
C LEU A 8 14.38 1.63 -18.91
N SER A 9 15.55 1.46 -18.30
CA SER A 9 15.68 0.63 -17.11
C SER A 9 14.83 1.15 -15.96
N GLY A 10 14.84 2.47 -15.71
CA GLY A 10 14.02 3.09 -14.67
C GLY A 10 12.51 2.92 -14.94
N MET A 11 12.08 3.09 -16.19
CA MET A 11 10.69 2.89 -16.60
C MET A 11 10.21 1.45 -16.37
N VAL A 12 11.05 0.47 -16.68
CA VAL A 12 10.70 -0.93 -16.46
C VAL A 12 10.55 -1.23 -14.96
N GLU A 13 11.43 -0.70 -14.11
CA GLU A 13 11.33 -0.89 -12.66
C GLU A 13 10.08 -0.21 -12.07
N THR A 14 9.72 1.00 -12.51
CA THR A 14 8.50 1.66 -12.05
C THR A 14 7.24 0.92 -12.51
N LEU A 15 7.22 0.37 -13.73
CA LEU A 15 6.11 -0.44 -14.23
C LEU A 15 5.96 -1.76 -13.45
N LYS A 16 7.07 -2.43 -13.14
CA LYS A 16 7.05 -3.63 -12.29
C LYS A 16 6.50 -3.32 -10.91
N LEU A 17 7.01 -2.27 -10.27
CA LEU A 17 6.54 -1.79 -8.97
C LEU A 17 5.04 -1.49 -9.00
N LEU A 18 4.59 -0.74 -10.01
CA LEU A 18 3.20 -0.39 -10.21
C LEU A 18 2.32 -1.63 -10.37
N GLY A 19 2.69 -2.56 -11.25
CA GLY A 19 1.91 -3.77 -11.50
C GLY A 19 1.74 -4.63 -10.24
N ILE A 20 2.82 -4.84 -9.49
CA ILE A 20 2.80 -5.62 -8.25
C ILE A 20 1.96 -4.91 -7.19
N SER A 21 2.20 -3.61 -6.97
CA SER A 21 1.50 -2.83 -5.94
C SER A 21 0.01 -2.73 -6.22
N LEU A 22 -0.37 -2.56 -7.49
CA LEU A 22 -1.76 -2.46 -7.91
C LEU A 22 -2.48 -3.81 -7.73
N PHE A 23 -1.84 -4.92 -8.09
CA PHE A 23 -2.42 -6.25 -7.94
C PHE A 23 -2.71 -6.58 -6.46
N PHE A 24 -1.72 -6.41 -5.58
CA PHE A 24 -1.91 -6.65 -4.15
C PHE A 24 -2.83 -5.61 -3.50
N GLY A 25 -2.73 -4.33 -3.92
CA GLY A 25 -3.61 -3.27 -3.45
C GLY A 25 -5.07 -3.56 -3.77
N LEU A 26 -5.37 -4.04 -4.98
CA LEU A 26 -6.73 -4.40 -5.39
C LEU A 26 -7.27 -5.63 -4.66
N LEU A 27 -6.43 -6.65 -4.45
CA LEU A 27 -6.80 -7.83 -3.65
C LEU A 27 -7.27 -7.46 -2.24
N VAL A 28 -6.66 -6.43 -1.64
CA VAL A 28 -7.04 -5.91 -0.31
C VAL A 28 -8.19 -4.90 -0.42
N ALA A 29 -8.27 -4.12 -1.50
CA ALA A 29 -9.32 -3.13 -1.73
C ALA A 29 -10.72 -3.74 -1.83
N LEU A 30 -10.85 -4.89 -2.49
CA LEU A 30 -12.14 -5.57 -2.68
C LEU A 30 -12.82 -5.93 -1.34
N PRO A 31 -12.19 -6.70 -0.43
CA PRO A 31 -12.81 -7.01 0.86
C PRO A 31 -13.01 -5.76 1.71
N LEU A 32 -12.08 -4.80 1.70
CA LEU A 32 -12.25 -3.52 2.42
C LEU A 32 -13.47 -2.74 1.91
N GLY A 33 -13.64 -2.64 0.60
CA GLY A 33 -14.77 -1.96 -0.03
C GLY A 33 -16.10 -2.60 0.33
N LEU A 34 -16.18 -3.94 0.31
CA LEU A 34 -17.37 -4.68 0.75
C LEU A 34 -17.66 -4.45 2.24
N MET A 35 -16.63 -4.47 3.10
CA MET A 35 -16.78 -4.16 4.52
C MET A 35 -17.31 -2.75 4.76
N ARG A 36 -16.87 -1.76 3.97
CA ARG A 36 -17.35 -0.36 4.03
C ARG A 36 -18.81 -0.16 3.64
N VAL A 37 -19.38 -1.06 2.85
CA VAL A 37 -20.80 -1.03 2.42
C VAL A 37 -21.71 -1.73 3.43
N SER A 38 -21.14 -2.61 4.26
CA SER A 38 -21.90 -3.36 5.26
C SER A 38 -22.69 -2.45 6.20
N LYS A 39 -23.96 -2.79 6.44
CA LYS A 39 -24.83 -2.10 7.41
C LYS A 39 -24.39 -2.31 8.86
N ARG A 40 -23.58 -3.35 9.13
CA ARG A 40 -23.12 -3.68 10.49
C ARG A 40 -21.99 -2.75 10.90
N PRO A 41 -22.15 -1.93 11.96
CA PRO A 41 -21.15 -0.94 12.35
C PRO A 41 -19.82 -1.60 12.75
N TRP A 42 -19.86 -2.79 13.35
CA TRP A 42 -18.67 -3.56 13.74
C TRP A 42 -17.76 -3.98 12.56
N VAL A 43 -18.32 -4.11 11.36
CA VAL A 43 -17.57 -4.49 10.15
C VAL A 43 -17.16 -3.24 9.35
N ASN A 44 -18.04 -2.25 9.29
CA ASN A 44 -17.76 -0.99 8.60
C ASN A 44 -16.73 -0.13 9.36
N PHE A 45 -16.77 -0.11 10.68
CA PHE A 45 -15.87 0.70 11.51
C PHE A 45 -14.38 0.40 11.32
N PRO A 46 -13.88 -0.85 11.38
CA PRO A 46 -12.46 -1.13 11.16
C PRO A 46 -12.02 -0.78 9.73
N ALA A 47 -12.86 -1.07 8.73
CA ALA A 47 -12.56 -0.70 7.34
C ALA A 47 -12.53 0.83 7.17
N TRP A 48 -13.45 1.56 7.81
CA TRP A 48 -13.49 3.03 7.80
C TRP A 48 -12.29 3.64 8.51
N LEU A 49 -11.89 3.09 9.67
CA LEU A 49 -10.73 3.57 10.41
C LEU A 49 -9.45 3.37 9.60
N TYR A 50 -9.29 2.19 8.98
CA TYR A 50 -8.19 1.91 8.07
C TYR A 50 -8.13 2.90 6.92
N THR A 51 -9.22 3.04 6.15
CA THR A 51 -9.23 3.94 4.98
C THR A 51 -9.05 5.40 5.38
N TYR A 52 -9.60 5.83 6.53
CA TYR A 52 -9.44 7.17 7.06
C TYR A 52 -7.97 7.49 7.40
N VAL A 53 -7.30 6.62 8.16
CA VAL A 53 -5.90 6.82 8.57
C VAL A 53 -4.97 6.79 7.35
N ILE A 54 -5.16 5.81 6.45
CA ILE A 54 -4.29 5.65 5.28
C ILE A 54 -4.48 6.78 4.27
N ARG A 55 -5.71 7.27 4.05
CA ARG A 55 -5.95 8.41 3.15
C ARG A 55 -5.61 9.76 3.79
N GLY A 56 -5.58 9.83 5.12
CA GLY A 56 -5.20 11.03 5.87
C GLY A 56 -3.68 11.20 6.06
N THR A 57 -2.90 10.14 5.84
CA THR A 57 -1.44 10.18 5.96
C THR A 57 -0.77 10.43 4.61
N PRO A 58 0.20 11.35 4.51
CA PRO A 58 0.94 11.54 3.27
C PRO A 58 1.65 10.26 2.84
N MET A 59 1.56 9.89 1.57
CA MET A 59 2.14 8.64 1.06
C MET A 59 3.67 8.58 1.29
N LEU A 60 4.37 9.71 1.18
CA LEU A 60 5.79 9.80 1.51
C LEU A 60 6.07 9.47 2.99
N VAL A 61 5.20 9.89 3.90
CA VAL A 61 5.29 9.55 5.33
C VAL A 61 5.06 8.05 5.53
N GLN A 62 4.09 7.44 4.83
CA GLN A 62 3.87 5.99 4.89
C GLN A 62 5.12 5.21 4.49
N LEU A 63 5.77 5.63 3.39
CA LEU A 63 7.01 5.02 2.93
C LEU A 63 8.14 5.15 3.96
N PHE A 64 8.31 6.34 4.55
CA PHE A 64 9.32 6.56 5.59
C PHE A 64 9.05 5.78 6.87
N LEU A 65 7.79 5.67 7.30
CA LEU A 65 7.42 4.86 8.46
C LEU A 65 7.70 3.38 8.21
N ILE A 66 7.41 2.87 7.01
CA ILE A 66 7.67 1.47 6.65
C ILE A 66 9.17 1.21 6.52
N TYR A 67 9.94 2.08 5.87
CA TYR A 67 11.35 1.83 5.62
C TYR A 67 12.24 2.18 6.81
N TYR A 68 12.13 3.40 7.34
CA TYR A 68 12.95 3.87 8.47
C TYR A 68 12.34 3.56 9.82
N GLY A 69 11.00 3.68 9.95
CA GLY A 69 10.30 3.49 11.22
C GLY A 69 10.33 2.03 11.69
N LEU A 70 9.92 1.08 10.84
CA LEU A 70 9.97 -0.35 11.17
C LEU A 70 11.40 -0.83 11.44
N ALA A 71 12.38 -0.25 10.74
CA ALA A 71 13.78 -0.53 10.98
C ALA A 71 14.26 -0.12 12.37
N GLN A 72 13.58 0.72 13.15
CA GLN A 72 14.00 1.07 14.52
C GLN A 72 13.72 -0.04 15.54
N PHE A 73 12.80 -0.96 15.26
CA PHE A 73 12.40 -2.00 16.21
C PHE A 73 13.27 -3.25 16.05
N GLU A 74 14.01 -3.62 17.10
CA GLU A 74 14.89 -4.81 17.11
C GLU A 74 14.12 -6.10 16.81
N VAL A 75 12.89 -6.22 17.33
CA VAL A 75 11.98 -7.35 17.05
C VAL A 75 11.68 -7.53 15.56
N VAL A 76 11.64 -6.44 14.79
CA VAL A 76 11.41 -6.48 13.34
C VAL A 76 12.68 -6.86 12.60
N ARG A 77 13.86 -6.46 13.11
CA ARG A 77 15.17 -6.82 12.53
C ARG A 77 15.53 -8.28 12.71
N GLU A 78 15.15 -8.88 13.84
CA GLU A 78 15.38 -10.30 14.11
C GLU A 78 14.30 -11.21 13.47
N SER A 79 13.24 -10.63 12.91
CA SER A 79 12.17 -11.38 12.27
C SER A 79 12.59 -11.94 10.92
N PHE A 80 12.00 -13.08 10.55
CA PHE A 80 12.16 -13.71 9.23
C PHE A 80 11.80 -12.78 8.07
N MET A 81 10.98 -11.74 8.31
CA MET A 81 10.58 -10.76 7.28
C MET A 81 11.63 -9.66 7.06
N TRP A 82 12.67 -9.56 7.87
CA TRP A 82 13.70 -8.52 7.76
C TRP A 82 14.39 -8.42 6.38
N PRO A 83 14.73 -9.54 5.69
CA PRO A 83 15.30 -9.45 4.34
C PRO A 83 14.37 -8.76 3.34
N LEU A 84 13.05 -8.91 3.50
CA LEU A 84 12.06 -8.21 2.68
C LEU A 84 11.91 -6.75 3.11
N LEU A 85 11.81 -6.48 4.42
CA LEU A 85 11.64 -5.12 4.96
C LEU A 85 12.91 -4.25 4.84
N SER A 86 14.08 -4.85 4.64
CA SER A 86 15.32 -4.12 4.34
C SER A 86 15.39 -3.67 2.87
N SER A 87 14.59 -4.25 1.98
CA SER A 87 14.58 -3.91 0.56
C SER A 87 13.71 -2.68 0.29
N ALA A 88 14.34 -1.61 -0.20
CA ALA A 88 13.65 -0.37 -0.55
C ALA A 88 12.51 -0.60 -1.56
N THR A 89 12.71 -1.48 -2.53
CA THR A 89 11.73 -1.86 -3.55
C THR A 89 10.50 -2.51 -2.91
N PHE A 90 10.69 -3.41 -1.95
CA PHE A 90 9.58 -4.07 -1.26
C PHE A 90 8.82 -3.09 -0.37
N CYS A 91 9.53 -2.24 0.38
CA CYS A 91 8.90 -1.19 1.18
C CYS A 91 8.09 -0.20 0.33
N ALA A 92 8.62 0.20 -0.83
CA ALA A 92 7.90 1.02 -1.80
C ALA A 92 6.64 0.32 -2.31
N CYS A 93 6.76 -0.95 -2.73
CA CYS A 93 5.60 -1.76 -3.12
C CYS A 93 4.54 -1.82 -2.02
N LEU A 94 4.96 -2.08 -0.78
CA LEU A 94 4.05 -2.21 0.35
C LEU A 94 3.33 -0.89 0.66
N ALA A 95 4.07 0.22 0.69
CA ALA A 95 3.50 1.55 0.89
C ALA A 95 2.49 1.90 -0.21
N PHE A 96 2.84 1.68 -1.47
CA PHE A 96 1.95 1.93 -2.60
C PHE A 96 0.72 1.02 -2.61
N ALA A 97 0.89 -0.27 -2.27
CA ALA A 97 -0.22 -1.21 -2.18
C ALA A 97 -1.21 -0.84 -1.07
N ILE A 98 -0.73 -0.46 0.12
CA ILE A 98 -1.55 0.01 1.24
C ILE A 98 -2.29 1.30 0.86
N ASN A 99 -1.58 2.25 0.25
CA ASN A 99 -2.20 3.49 -0.16
C ASN A 99 -3.31 3.23 -1.20
N THR A 100 -2.99 2.47 -2.24
CA THR A 100 -3.91 2.10 -3.31
C THR A 100 -5.11 1.35 -2.77
N SER A 101 -4.92 0.37 -1.88
CA SER A 101 -6.03 -0.42 -1.34
C SER A 101 -7.05 0.45 -0.61
N ALA A 102 -6.59 1.45 0.16
CA ALA A 102 -7.47 2.35 0.88
C ALA A 102 -8.26 3.29 -0.04
N TYR A 103 -7.63 3.87 -1.06
CA TYR A 103 -8.33 4.72 -2.03
C TYR A 103 -9.31 3.92 -2.89
N THR A 104 -8.88 2.77 -3.40
CA THR A 104 -9.72 1.91 -4.25
C THR A 104 -10.88 1.30 -3.47
N ALA A 105 -10.70 0.94 -2.20
CA ALA A 105 -11.79 0.46 -1.35
C ALA A 105 -12.92 1.50 -1.21
N GLU A 106 -12.57 2.78 -1.09
CA GLU A 106 -13.52 3.89 -1.00
C GLU A 106 -14.23 4.15 -2.32
N ILE A 107 -13.51 4.03 -3.45
CA ILE A 107 -14.12 4.11 -4.78
C ILE A 107 -15.16 2.99 -4.95
N ILE A 108 -14.79 1.74 -4.65
CA ILE A 108 -15.69 0.58 -4.73
C ILE A 108 -16.88 0.78 -3.80
N ALA A 109 -16.66 1.19 -2.55
CA ALA A 109 -17.73 1.42 -1.60
C ALA A 109 -18.67 2.56 -2.02
N GLY A 110 -18.14 3.61 -2.66
CA GLY A 110 -18.92 4.69 -3.26
C GLY A 110 -19.78 4.20 -4.41
N SER A 111 -19.21 3.41 -5.33
CA SER A 111 -19.92 2.81 -6.45
C SER A 111 -21.02 1.82 -6.02
N LEU A 112 -20.84 1.10 -4.92
CA LEU A 112 -21.83 0.15 -4.40
C LEU A 112 -22.95 0.80 -3.58
N LYS A 113 -22.75 2.05 -3.11
CA LYS A 113 -23.75 2.81 -2.34
C LYS A 113 -24.59 3.75 -3.22
N ALA A 114 -24.11 4.05 -4.43
CA ALA A 114 -24.83 4.81 -5.45
C ALA A 114 -25.96 3.97 -6.07
#